data_AF-A0A940BM80-F1
#
_entry.id   AF-A0A940BM80-F1
#
_cell.length_a   1.000
_cell.length_b   1.000
_cell.length_c   1.000
_cell.angle_alpha   90.00
_cell.angle_beta   90.00
_cell.angle_gamma   90.00
#
_symmetry.space_group_name_H-M   'P 1'
#
loop_
_entity.id
_entity.type
_entity.pdbx_description
1 polymer ?
#
loop_
_entity_poly.entity_id
_entity_poly.type
_entity_poly.pdbx_seq_one_letter_code
_entity_poly.pdbx_strand_id
1 'polypeptide(L)' 'MKDLLNQIAAAYGAFAKDAAAQAENGNKAAGTRARKASLEIEKAMKAFRKASLAAAK' A
#
# COMPACT_ATOMS: atom_id res chain seq x y z
N MET A 1 -15.48 4.58 -0.19
CA MET A 1 -14.79 3.85 0.91
C MET A 1 -14.41 2.44 0.49
N LYS A 2 -15.34 1.66 -0.09
CA LYS A 2 -15.06 0.32 -0.66
C LYS A 2 -13.93 0.34 -1.71
N ASP A 3 -13.89 1.37 -2.56
CA ASP A 3 -12.82 1.52 -3.56
C ASP A 3 -11.45 1.78 -2.93
N LEU A 4 -11.39 2.60 -1.86
CA LEU A 4 -10.14 2.84 -1.12
C LEU A 4 -9.64 1.54 -0.48
N LEU A 5 -10.54 0.74 0.09
CA LEU A 5 -10.19 -0.57 0.66
C LEU A 5 -9.63 -1.51 -0.43
N ASN A 6 -10.24 -1.55 -1.61
CA ASN A 6 -9.77 -2.35 -2.73
C ASN A 6 -8.39 -1.88 -3.23
N GLN A 7 -8.19 -0.56 -3.35
CA GLN A 7 -6.90 0.03 -3.73
C GLN A 7 -5.80 -0.29 -2.72
N ILE A 8 -6.10 -0.18 -1.43
CA ILE A 8 -5.16 -0.54 -0.34
C ILE A 8 -4.80 -2.02 -0.41
N ALA A 9 -5.79 -2.92 -0.57
CA ALA A 9 -5.55 -4.35 -0.65
C ALA A 9 -4.67 -4.73 -1.85
N ALA A 10 -4.95 -4.16 -3.02
CA ALA A 10 -4.16 -4.38 -4.23
C ALA A 10 -2.72 -3.87 -4.06
N ALA A 11 -2.54 -2.65 -3.56
CA ALA A 11 -1.22 -2.07 -3.33
C ALA A 11 -0.44 -2.84 -2.26
N TYR A 12 -1.10 -3.33 -1.21
CA TYR A 12 -0.48 -4.18 -0.19
C TYR A 12 -0.02 -5.52 -0.76
N GLY A 13 -0.81 -6.16 -1.63
CA GLY A 13 -0.40 -7.40 -2.30
C GLY A 13 0.87 -7.21 -3.15
N ALA A 14 0.95 -6.11 -3.90
CA ALA A 14 2.14 -5.76 -4.66
C ALA A 14 3.35 -5.48 -3.75
N PHE A 15 3.14 -4.68 -2.69
CA PHE A 15 4.16 -4.40 -1.69
C PHE A 15 4.70 -5.67 -1.05
N ALA A 16 3.83 -6.56 -0.56
CA ALA A 16 4.23 -7.76 0.17
C ALA A 16 5.10 -8.68 -0.71
N LYS A 17 4.70 -8.87 -1.98
CA LYS A 17 5.47 -9.67 -2.95
C LYS A 17 6.88 -9.09 -3.18
N ASP A 18 6.96 -7.80 -3.48
CA ASP A 18 8.24 -7.16 -3.80
C ASP A 18 9.13 -6.98 -2.56
N ALA A 19 8.54 -6.72 -1.39
CA ALA A 19 9.26 -6.60 -0.13
C ALA A 19 9.86 -7.95 0.30
N ALA A 20 9.10 -9.04 0.19
CA ALA A 20 9.60 -10.40 0.45
C ALA A 20 10.76 -10.75 -0.49
N ALA A 21 10.61 -10.49 -1.79
CA ALA A 21 11.68 -10.73 -2.76
C ALA A 21 12.95 -9.88 -2.49
N GLN A 22 12.80 -8.65 -2.00
CA GLN A 22 13.93 -7.84 -1.55
C GLN A 22 14.59 -8.44 -0.29
N ALA A 23 13.79 -8.85 0.70
CA ALA A 23 14.27 -9.33 2.00
C ALA A 23 14.97 -10.69 1.91
N GLU A 24 14.39 -11.62 1.15
CA GLU A 24 14.90 -13.00 1.05
C GLU A 24 16.06 -13.10 0.07
N ASN A 25 15.98 -12.41 -1.07
CA ASN A 25 16.89 -12.62 -2.19
C ASN A 25 17.76 -11.39 -2.52
N GLY A 26 17.69 -10.32 -1.70
CA GLY A 26 18.44 -9.08 -1.95
C GLY A 26 18.05 -8.37 -3.25
N ASN A 27 16.88 -8.66 -3.83
CA ASN A 27 16.46 -8.11 -5.12
C ASN A 27 16.22 -6.60 -5.03
N LYS A 28 17.20 -5.81 -5.49
CA LYS A 28 17.19 -4.34 -5.43
C LYS A 28 16.04 -3.73 -6.23
N ALA A 29 15.69 -4.28 -7.39
CA ALA A 29 14.60 -3.77 -8.22
C ALA A 29 13.24 -3.99 -7.55
N ALA A 30 13.03 -5.17 -6.96
CA ALA A 30 11.85 -5.44 -6.13
C ALA A 30 11.79 -4.43 -4.97
N GLY A 31 12.92 -4.13 -4.33
CA GLY A 31 12.95 -3.14 -3.28
C GLY A 31 12.56 -1.72 -3.69
N THR A 32 12.93 -1.28 -4.89
CA THR A 32 12.46 0.00 -5.43
C THR A 32 10.95 0.00 -5.64
N ARG A 33 10.39 -1.09 -6.17
CA ARG A 33 8.93 -1.23 -6.36
C ARG A 33 8.19 -1.29 -5.03
N ALA A 34 8.70 -2.01 -4.04
CA ALA A 34 8.14 -2.07 -2.69
C ALA A 34 8.05 -0.68 -2.05
N ARG A 35 9.11 0.15 -2.15
CA ARG A 35 9.08 1.54 -1.65
C ARG A 35 8.06 2.41 -2.38
N LYS A 36 7.89 2.24 -3.69
CA LYS A 36 6.85 2.97 -4.42
C LYS A 36 5.45 2.56 -3.95
N ALA A 37 5.21 1.25 -3.81
CA ALA A 37 3.94 0.73 -3.32
C ALA A 37 3.63 1.19 -1.88
N SER A 38 4.64 1.25 -0.99
CA SER A 38 4.44 1.73 0.39
C SER A 38 3.96 3.19 0.44
N LEU A 39 4.47 4.05 -0.45
CA LEU A 39 4.02 5.45 -0.55
C LEU A 39 2.58 5.57 -1.06
N GLU A 40 2.15 4.69 -1.97
CA GLU A 40 0.77 4.66 -2.46
C GLU A 40 -0.19 4.15 -1.38
N ILE A 41 0.19 3.11 -0.62
CA ILE A 41 -0.56 2.62 0.54
C ILE A 41 -0.73 3.73 1.58
N GLU A 42 0.33 4.47 1.92
CA GLU A 42 0.27 5.54 2.91
C GLU A 42 -0.77 6.61 2.51
N LYS A 43 -0.76 7.04 1.24
CA LYS A 43 -1.72 8.02 0.72
C LYS A 43 -3.15 7.49 0.79
N ALA A 44 -3.36 6.24 0.37
CA ALA A 44 -4.68 5.62 0.37
C ALA A 44 -5.23 5.42 1.80
N MET A 45 -4.39 5.01 2.75
CA MET A 45 -4.74 4.88 4.17
C MET A 45 -5.12 6.23 4.79
N LYS A 46 -4.38 7.30 4.48
CA LYS A 46 -4.73 8.67 4.92
C LYS A 46 -6.08 9.12 4.34
N ALA A 47 -6.32 8.86 3.05
CA ALA A 47 -7.60 9.16 2.40
C ALA A 47 -8.77 8.37 3.04
N PHE A 48 -8.56 7.08 3.32
CA PHE A 48 -9.52 6.24 4.03
C PHE A 48 -9.86 6.81 5.41
N ARG A 49 -8.84 7.17 6.21
CA ARG A 49 -9.03 7.80 7.52
C ARG A 49 -9.88 9.07 7.42
N LYS A 50 -9.57 9.96 6.47
CA LYS A 50 -10.33 11.21 6.27
C LYS A 50 -11.79 10.93 5.90
N ALA A 51 -12.02 10.01 4.97
CA ALA A 51 -13.37 9.61 4.56
C ALA A 51 -14.16 8.97 5.71
N SER A 52 -13.51 8.14 6.52
CA SER A 52 -14.12 7.52 7.70
C SER A 52 -14.53 8.53 8.75
N LEU A 53 -13.69 9.53 9.03
CA LEU A 53 -14.01 10.59 9.99
C LEU A 53 -15.13 11.50 9.47
N ALA A 54 -15.20 11.74 8.16
CA ALA A 54 -16.27 12.53 7.57
C ALA A 54 -17.63 11.80 7.60
N ALA A 55 -17.64 10.48 7.41
CA ALA A 55 -18.87 9.68 7.48
C ALA A 55 -19.40 9.48 8.92
N ALA A 56 -18.57 9.72 9.93
CA ALA A 56 -18.94 9.63 11.35
C ALA A 56 -19.39 10.98 11.95
N LYS A 57 -19.45 12.04 11.13
CA LYS A 57 -20.00 13.36 11.47
C LYS A 57 -21.36 13.52 10.82
#